data_AF-S9U0E5-F1
#
_entry.id   AF-S9U0E5-F1
#
_cell.length_a   1.000
_cell.length_b   1.000
_cell.length_c   1.000
_cell.angle_alpha   90.00
_cell.angle_beta   90.00
_cell.angle_gamma   90.00
#
_symmetry.space_group_name_H-M   'P 1'
#
loop_
_entity.id
_entity.type
_entity.pdbx_description
1 polymer ?
#
loop_
_entity_poly.entity_id
_entity_poly.type
_entity_poly.pdbx_seq_one_letter_code
_entity_poly.pdbx_strand_id
1 'polypeptide(L)'
;MGGTSSKERREAAAKTGILSLHDMDMRSWERLARKLEKVERARTLTLSGNRLSHPIPPSFLRLSVWRSLCSVDLSANGLCCACALGCGGTLPDGPPEVLPLEVLNLSQNRLRALPPLLCTRFPRLRKLVCQRAGAALELDGGLAAHLGASAALEVVDLSGCGLREALLIGEGWRGAERESPFPALRELLLAGNAIGGTFRLAPPSAVSQQRFPQLKRIVLDAPEAVLERVDPDVYRCATHINSLSLKGHTNEGALLDALRLSDTYKRWQIDHAEVVNRQAAGGRDVELIP
;
A
#
# COMPACT_ATOMS: atom_id res chain seq x y z
N MET A 1 -1.30 33.07 12.69
CA MET A 1 -2.14 33.12 11.48
C MET A 1 -3.53 32.62 11.84
N GLY A 2 -4.57 33.37 11.46
CA GLY A 2 -5.93 33.21 11.97
C GLY A 2 -6.52 31.84 11.69
N GLY A 3 -6.82 31.08 12.75
CA GLY A 3 -7.53 29.82 12.63
C GLY A 3 -8.97 30.08 12.24
N THR A 4 -9.33 29.75 10.99
CA THR A 4 -10.74 29.66 10.56
C THR A 4 -11.56 28.91 11.60
N SER A 5 -12.71 29.46 11.95
CA SER A 5 -13.52 28.93 13.04
C SER A 5 -13.93 27.49 12.73
N SER A 6 -14.11 26.66 13.76
CA SER A 6 -14.53 25.26 13.56
C SER A 6 -15.87 25.12 12.83
N LYS A 7 -16.67 26.20 12.78
CA LYS A 7 -17.93 26.29 12.06
C LYS A 7 -17.71 26.49 10.56
N GLU A 8 -16.88 27.46 10.18
CA GLU A 8 -16.52 27.73 8.77
C GLU A 8 -15.95 26.48 8.08
N ARG A 9 -15.09 25.71 8.77
CA ARG A 9 -14.52 24.48 8.20
C ARG A 9 -15.56 23.39 7.94
N ARG A 10 -16.59 23.29 8.79
CA ARG A 10 -17.69 22.34 8.60
C ARG A 10 -18.58 22.75 7.44
N GLU A 11 -18.90 24.04 7.34
CA GLU A 11 -19.66 24.59 6.22
C GLU A 11 -18.90 24.43 4.89
N ALA A 12 -17.60 24.70 4.89
CA ALA A 12 -16.73 24.44 3.74
C ALA A 12 -16.68 22.95 3.37
N ALA A 13 -16.57 22.05 4.36
CA ALA A 13 -16.61 20.61 4.13
C ALA A 13 -17.97 20.13 3.58
N ALA A 14 -19.08 20.72 4.03
CA ALA A 14 -20.41 20.42 3.49
C ALA A 14 -20.53 20.86 2.02
N LYS A 15 -19.87 21.97 1.64
CA LYS A 15 -19.88 22.49 0.27
C LYS A 15 -18.90 21.76 -0.67
N THR A 16 -17.71 21.43 -0.19
CA THR A 16 -16.61 20.88 -1.00
C THR A 16 -16.45 19.37 -0.87
N GLY A 17 -17.01 18.76 0.17
CA GLY A 17 -16.73 17.38 0.55
C GLY A 17 -15.34 17.18 1.16
N ILE A 18 -14.56 18.24 1.40
CA ILE A 18 -13.19 18.14 1.92
C ILE A 18 -13.15 18.75 3.32
N LEU A 19 -12.73 17.95 4.30
CA LEU A 19 -12.48 18.41 5.66
C LEU A 19 -10.99 18.31 5.98
N SER A 20 -10.32 19.45 6.05
CA SER A 20 -8.90 19.53 6.44
C SER A 20 -8.74 19.97 7.89
N LEU A 21 -8.06 19.13 8.66
CA LEU A 21 -7.66 19.33 10.05
C LEU A 21 -6.13 19.10 10.19
N HIS A 22 -5.37 19.44 9.15
CA HIS A 22 -3.91 19.35 9.11
C HIS A 22 -3.23 20.30 10.11
N ASP A 23 -2.13 19.86 10.74
CA ASP A 23 -1.28 20.67 11.64
C ASP A 23 -2.03 21.40 12.78
N MET A 24 -3.05 20.76 13.35
CA MET A 24 -3.91 21.37 14.37
C MET A 24 -3.47 21.08 15.83
N ASP A 25 -2.27 20.54 16.03
CA ASP A 25 -1.76 20.00 17.31
C ASP A 25 -2.79 19.08 18.02
N MET A 26 -3.49 18.27 17.24
CA MET A 26 -4.52 17.38 17.78
C MET A 26 -3.87 16.14 18.39
N ARG A 27 -4.12 15.92 19.68
CA ARG A 27 -3.53 14.84 20.48
C ARG A 27 -4.52 13.76 20.91
N SER A 28 -5.82 14.04 20.82
CA SER A 28 -6.88 13.19 21.36
C SER A 28 -7.90 12.81 20.29
N TRP A 29 -8.12 11.50 20.15
CA TRP A 29 -9.17 10.92 19.32
C TRP A 29 -10.56 11.34 19.75
N GLU A 30 -10.82 11.48 21.04
CA GLU A 30 -12.11 11.90 21.58
C GLU A 30 -12.42 13.36 21.18
N ARG A 31 -11.43 14.24 21.26
CA ARG A 31 -11.57 15.63 20.82
C ARG A 31 -11.81 15.71 19.32
N LEU A 32 -11.13 14.87 18.54
CA LEU A 32 -11.37 14.75 17.11
C LEU A 32 -12.77 14.22 16.83
N ALA A 33 -13.21 13.17 17.51
CA ALA A 33 -14.53 12.58 17.35
C ALA A 33 -15.65 13.62 17.56
N ARG A 34 -15.57 14.43 18.64
CA ARG A 34 -16.50 15.56 18.87
C ARG A 34 -16.50 16.59 17.73
N LYS A 35 -15.35 16.81 17.09
CA LYS A 35 -15.25 17.72 15.94
C LYS A 35 -15.92 17.14 14.70
N LEU A 36 -15.86 15.82 14.51
CA LEU A 36 -16.40 15.11 13.36
C LEU A 36 -17.85 14.63 13.54
N GLU A 37 -18.37 14.61 14.76
CA GLU A 37 -19.70 14.08 15.09
C GLU A 37 -20.85 14.68 14.25
N LYS A 38 -20.74 15.97 13.92
CA LYS A 38 -21.74 16.70 13.11
C LYS A 38 -21.39 16.77 11.62
N VAL A 39 -20.39 16.01 11.15
CA VAL A 39 -19.95 16.02 9.76
C VAL A 39 -20.50 14.77 9.08
N GLU A 40 -21.48 14.93 8.19
CA GLU A 40 -22.18 13.80 7.59
C GLU A 40 -21.80 13.51 6.13
N ARG A 41 -21.17 14.48 5.42
CA ARG A 41 -21.01 14.43 3.96
C ARG A 41 -19.58 14.69 3.47
N ALA A 42 -18.58 14.46 4.31
CA ALA A 42 -17.18 14.63 3.88
C ALA A 42 -16.71 13.40 3.09
N ARG A 43 -16.18 13.63 1.89
CA ARG A 43 -15.53 12.61 1.05
C ARG A 43 -14.04 12.49 1.32
N THR A 44 -13.39 13.59 1.69
CA THR A 44 -11.96 13.62 2.01
C THR A 44 -11.76 14.15 3.41
N LEU A 45 -10.96 13.44 4.20
CA LEU A 45 -10.55 13.85 5.54
C LEU A 45 -9.03 13.87 5.63
N THR A 46 -8.46 15.04 5.89
CA THR A 46 -7.02 15.22 6.09
C THR A 46 -6.74 15.52 7.56
N LEU A 47 -6.01 14.64 8.21
CA LEU A 47 -5.60 14.68 9.62
C LEU A 47 -4.07 14.67 9.76
N SER A 48 -3.35 14.97 8.68
CA SER A 48 -1.89 14.87 8.67
C SER A 48 -1.21 15.92 9.54
N GLY A 49 0.01 15.63 10.00
CA GLY A 49 0.80 16.58 10.80
C GLY A 49 0.26 16.85 12.21
N ASN A 50 -0.60 15.97 12.72
CA ASN A 50 -1.09 16.05 14.09
C ASN A 50 -0.20 15.21 15.03
N ARG A 51 -0.62 15.11 16.30
CA ARG A 51 0.09 14.37 17.35
C ARG A 51 -0.76 13.23 17.88
N LEU A 52 -1.54 12.60 17.01
CA LEU A 52 -2.32 11.42 17.35
C LEU A 52 -1.36 10.24 17.48
N SER A 53 -1.01 9.86 18.71
CA SER A 53 -0.05 8.78 18.98
C SER A 53 -0.70 7.51 19.49
N HIS A 54 -1.85 7.63 20.15
CA HIS A 54 -2.59 6.49 20.66
C HIS A 54 -3.21 5.66 19.52
N PRO A 55 -3.44 4.35 19.73
CA PRO A 55 -4.19 3.52 18.79
C PRO A 55 -5.53 4.17 18.40
N ILE A 56 -5.92 3.99 17.13
CA ILE A 56 -7.23 4.45 16.64
C ILE A 56 -8.31 3.70 17.44
N PRO A 57 -9.20 4.39 18.17
CA PRO A 57 -10.24 3.71 18.94
C PRO A 57 -11.36 3.23 18.00
N PRO A 58 -11.95 2.04 18.22
CA PRO A 58 -13.05 1.54 17.38
C PRO A 58 -14.26 2.48 17.31
N SER A 59 -14.53 3.25 18.37
CA SER A 59 -15.59 4.25 18.40
C SER A 59 -15.38 5.37 17.36
N PHE A 60 -14.13 5.68 17.00
CA PHE A 60 -13.83 6.67 15.97
C PHE A 60 -14.36 6.25 14.60
N LEU A 61 -14.35 4.95 14.30
CA LEU A 61 -14.81 4.39 13.04
C LEU A 61 -16.34 4.24 12.98
N ARG A 62 -17.04 4.46 14.10
CA ARG A 62 -18.52 4.46 14.16
C ARG A 62 -19.13 5.82 13.81
N LEU A 63 -18.31 6.85 13.66
CA LEU A 63 -18.78 8.19 13.29
C LEU A 63 -19.40 8.16 11.89
N SER A 64 -20.53 8.83 11.72
CA SER A 64 -21.31 8.85 10.48
C SER A 64 -20.49 9.30 9.27
N VAL A 65 -19.52 10.18 9.46
CA VAL A 65 -18.61 10.67 8.41
C VAL A 65 -17.95 9.52 7.63
N TRP A 66 -17.60 8.40 8.28
CA TRP A 66 -16.94 7.25 7.64
C TRP A 66 -17.80 6.60 6.55
N ARG A 67 -19.12 6.75 6.61
CA ARG A 67 -20.03 6.25 5.58
C ARG A 67 -19.98 7.07 4.28
N SER A 68 -19.34 8.23 4.31
CA SER A 68 -19.18 9.12 3.16
C SER A 68 -17.72 9.29 2.70
N LEU A 69 -16.75 8.86 3.52
CA LEU A 69 -15.32 9.07 3.25
C LEU A 69 -14.80 8.13 2.17
N CYS A 70 -14.26 8.73 1.11
CA CYS A 70 -13.54 8.04 0.04
C CYS A 70 -12.01 8.18 0.21
N SER A 71 -11.53 9.23 0.88
CA SER A 71 -10.10 9.48 1.08
C SER A 71 -9.80 9.91 2.51
N VAL A 72 -8.82 9.26 3.15
CA VAL A 72 -8.37 9.57 4.50
C VAL A 72 -6.85 9.67 4.52
N ASP A 73 -6.36 10.81 4.98
CA ASP A 73 -4.94 11.05 5.22
C ASP A 73 -4.66 11.19 6.72
N LEU A 74 -3.99 10.19 7.28
CA LEU A 74 -3.53 10.11 8.68
C LEU A 74 -2.00 10.24 8.78
N SER A 75 -1.34 10.74 7.72
CA SER A 75 0.12 10.78 7.68
C SER A 75 0.74 11.74 8.70
N ALA A 76 2.04 11.60 8.96
CA ALA A 76 2.80 12.48 9.85
C ALA A 76 2.13 12.66 11.23
N ASN A 77 1.72 11.53 11.82
CA ASN A 77 1.20 11.43 13.17
C ASN A 77 2.16 10.58 14.01
N GLY A 78 1.74 10.16 15.20
CA GLY A 78 2.54 9.31 16.09
C GLY A 78 2.01 7.89 16.20
N LEU A 79 1.15 7.42 15.28
CA LEU A 79 0.35 6.21 15.48
C LEU A 79 1.23 4.97 15.61
N CYS A 80 1.08 4.25 16.71
CA CYS A 80 1.75 2.96 16.93
C CYS A 80 0.89 1.76 16.48
N CYS A 81 -0.44 1.88 16.50
CA CYS A 81 -1.38 0.86 16.02
C CYS A 81 -2.50 1.49 15.22
N ALA A 82 -2.76 0.94 14.03
CA ALA A 82 -3.92 1.23 13.21
C ALA A 82 -4.87 0.03 13.08
N CYS A 83 -4.73 -0.94 13.99
CA CYS A 83 -5.49 -2.18 14.07
C CYS A 83 -7.01 -2.02 13.96
N ALA A 84 -7.57 -0.94 14.52
CA ALA A 84 -9.01 -0.68 14.44
C ALA A 84 -9.50 -0.40 13.01
N LEU A 85 -8.65 0.11 12.10
CA LEU A 85 -9.00 0.26 10.68
C LEU A 85 -9.25 -1.09 10.01
N GLY A 86 -8.71 -2.17 10.56
CA GLY A 86 -8.95 -3.53 10.13
C GLY A 86 -10.12 -4.20 10.84
N CYS A 87 -10.02 -5.53 10.99
CA CYS A 87 -11.02 -6.38 11.65
C CYS A 87 -10.91 -6.45 13.18
N GLY A 88 -10.20 -5.52 13.84
CA GLY A 88 -9.96 -5.49 15.29
C GLY A 88 -11.18 -5.17 16.17
N GLY A 89 -12.40 -5.37 15.67
CA GLY A 89 -13.62 -5.18 16.42
C GLY A 89 -14.76 -5.80 15.64
N THR A 90 -14.93 -7.12 15.78
CA THR A 90 -16.27 -7.67 15.68
C THR A 90 -17.14 -6.81 16.60
N LEU A 91 -18.08 -6.06 16.01
CA LEU A 91 -19.23 -5.63 16.77
C LEU A 91 -19.82 -6.94 17.32
N PRO A 92 -20.10 -7.03 18.63
CA PRO A 92 -20.45 -8.30 19.25
C PRO A 92 -21.58 -9.08 18.55
N ASP A 93 -22.42 -8.45 17.71
CA ASP A 93 -23.56 -9.12 17.06
C ASP A 93 -23.87 -8.64 15.62
N GLY A 94 -22.89 -8.20 14.81
CA GLY A 94 -23.19 -7.67 13.47
C GLY A 94 -22.17 -8.01 12.37
N PRO A 95 -22.62 -8.10 11.10
CA PRO A 95 -21.70 -8.25 9.97
C PRO A 95 -20.75 -7.05 9.91
N PRO A 96 -19.49 -7.24 9.45
CA PRO A 96 -18.53 -6.15 9.33
C PRO A 96 -19.10 -5.04 8.44
N GLU A 97 -19.18 -3.82 8.98
CA GLU A 97 -19.64 -2.65 8.24
C GLU A 97 -18.64 -2.32 7.13
N VAL A 98 -19.10 -2.45 5.88
CA VAL A 98 -18.33 -2.12 4.68
C VAL A 98 -18.32 -0.60 4.48
N LEU A 99 -17.13 -0.02 4.43
CA LEU A 99 -16.95 1.43 4.27
C LEU A 99 -16.43 1.77 2.86
N PRO A 100 -16.82 2.93 2.28
CA PRO A 100 -16.55 3.26 0.89
C PRO A 100 -15.15 3.82 0.63
N LEU A 101 -14.20 3.61 1.54
CA LEU A 101 -12.87 4.20 1.45
C LEU A 101 -12.10 3.66 0.23
N GLU A 102 -11.52 4.57 -0.55
CA GLU A 102 -10.75 4.27 -1.76
C GLU A 102 -9.26 4.61 -1.59
N VAL A 103 -8.93 5.61 -0.77
CA VAL A 103 -7.55 6.06 -0.55
C VAL A 103 -7.27 6.17 0.94
N LEU A 104 -6.19 5.52 1.39
CA LEU A 104 -5.72 5.59 2.76
C LEU A 104 -4.22 5.93 2.79
N ASN A 105 -3.86 6.99 3.50
CA ASN A 105 -2.47 7.35 3.76
C ASN A 105 -2.14 7.25 5.26
N LEU A 106 -1.20 6.39 5.60
CA LEU A 106 -0.67 6.11 6.93
C LEU A 106 0.81 6.49 7.07
N SER A 107 1.38 7.19 6.09
CA SER A 107 2.82 7.50 6.04
C SER A 107 3.31 8.28 7.25
N GLN A 108 4.60 8.17 7.58
CA GLN A 108 5.24 8.92 8.66
C GLN A 108 4.53 8.75 10.01
N ASN A 109 4.10 7.52 10.30
CA ASN A 109 3.64 7.10 11.63
C ASN A 109 4.72 6.24 12.30
N ARG A 110 4.36 5.53 13.38
CA ARG A 110 5.24 4.60 14.12
C ARG A 110 4.68 3.18 14.09
N LEU A 111 4.05 2.80 12.99
CA LEU A 111 3.36 1.53 12.84
C LEU A 111 4.38 0.39 12.76
N ARG A 112 4.13 -0.69 13.51
CA ARG A 112 4.91 -1.94 13.42
C ARG A 112 4.25 -2.99 12.52
N ALA A 113 2.95 -2.85 12.28
CA ALA A 113 2.18 -3.73 11.41
C ALA A 113 1.12 -2.94 10.65
N LEU A 114 0.74 -3.44 9.47
CA LEU A 114 -0.42 -2.92 8.74
C LEU A 114 -1.73 -3.32 9.43
N PRO A 115 -2.83 -2.57 9.26
CA PRO A 115 -4.13 -2.98 9.79
C PRO A 115 -4.55 -4.35 9.22
N PRO A 116 -4.94 -5.32 10.07
CA PRO A 116 -5.27 -6.66 9.62
C PRO A 116 -6.61 -6.67 8.87
N LEU A 117 -6.67 -7.39 7.74
CA LEU A 117 -7.86 -7.54 6.90
C LEU A 117 -8.46 -6.19 6.46
N LEU A 118 -7.59 -5.19 6.22
CA LEU A 118 -7.99 -3.85 5.81
C LEU A 118 -8.96 -3.87 4.61
N CYS A 119 -8.71 -4.74 3.63
CA CYS A 119 -9.50 -4.87 2.42
C CYS A 119 -10.88 -5.48 2.67
N THR A 120 -11.07 -6.24 3.75
CA THR A 120 -12.40 -6.76 4.14
C THR A 120 -13.31 -5.61 4.59
N ARG A 121 -12.76 -4.63 5.32
CA ARG A 121 -13.52 -3.45 5.77
C ARG A 121 -13.66 -2.39 4.68
N PHE A 122 -12.64 -2.24 3.86
CA PHE A 122 -12.59 -1.29 2.75
C PHE A 122 -12.41 -2.02 1.41
N PRO A 123 -13.44 -2.73 0.92
CA PRO A 123 -13.34 -3.52 -0.32
C PRO A 123 -13.18 -2.64 -1.57
N ARG A 124 -13.39 -1.33 -1.45
CA ARG A 124 -13.15 -0.34 -2.50
C ARG A 124 -11.79 0.33 -2.40
N LEU A 125 -10.92 -0.08 -1.46
CA LEU A 125 -9.61 0.52 -1.29
C LEU A 125 -8.75 0.28 -2.54
N ARG A 126 -8.42 1.36 -3.24
CA ARG A 126 -7.61 1.38 -4.46
C ARG A 126 -6.16 1.76 -4.19
N LYS A 127 -5.92 2.61 -3.19
CA LYS A 127 -4.58 3.11 -2.88
C LYS A 127 -4.30 3.06 -1.39
N LEU A 128 -3.26 2.32 -1.02
CA LEU A 128 -2.69 2.31 0.31
C LEU A 128 -1.28 2.90 0.26
N VAL A 129 -1.05 3.95 1.03
CA VAL A 129 0.28 4.57 1.19
C VAL A 129 0.67 4.47 2.65
N CYS A 130 1.79 3.83 2.94
CA CYS A 130 2.39 3.76 4.26
C CYS A 130 3.90 3.88 4.07
N GLN A 131 4.40 5.09 3.91
CA GLN A 131 5.82 5.36 3.78
C GLN A 131 6.45 5.67 5.14
N ARG A 132 7.73 5.36 5.35
CA ARG A 132 8.49 5.83 6.53
C ARG A 132 7.78 5.56 7.85
N ALA A 133 7.40 4.30 8.11
CA ALA A 133 6.62 3.90 9.29
C ALA A 133 7.35 4.02 10.64
N GLY A 134 8.57 4.58 10.69
CA GLY A 134 9.32 4.86 11.93
C GLY A 134 9.81 3.64 12.71
N ALA A 135 9.24 2.48 12.45
CA ALA A 135 9.66 1.16 12.88
C ALA A 135 9.66 0.22 11.67
N ALA A 136 10.37 -0.91 11.76
CA ALA A 136 10.29 -1.95 10.76
C ALA A 136 8.87 -2.55 10.75
N LEU A 137 8.24 -2.59 9.59
CA LEU A 137 6.95 -3.26 9.42
C LEU A 137 7.17 -4.78 9.37
N GLU A 138 6.40 -5.49 10.18
CA GLU A 138 6.28 -6.94 10.16
C GLU A 138 5.19 -7.33 9.15
N LEU A 139 5.55 -8.15 8.16
CA LEU A 139 4.66 -8.64 7.10
C LEU A 139 4.72 -10.18 6.99
N ASP A 140 4.67 -10.86 8.13
CA ASP A 140 4.69 -12.32 8.22
C ASP A 140 3.59 -12.97 7.35
N GLY A 141 3.96 -13.95 6.53
CA GLY A 141 3.01 -14.56 5.59
C GLY A 141 2.59 -13.65 4.42
N GLY A 142 3.24 -12.49 4.27
CA GLY A 142 3.12 -11.59 3.13
C GLY A 142 1.98 -10.57 3.21
N LEU A 143 1.92 -9.73 2.19
CA LEU A 143 0.97 -8.61 2.10
C LEU A 143 -0.50 -9.08 2.10
N ALA A 144 -0.80 -10.18 1.41
CA ALA A 144 -2.16 -10.73 1.33
C ALA A 144 -2.67 -11.23 2.70
N ALA A 145 -1.81 -11.83 3.52
CA ALA A 145 -2.18 -12.25 4.88
C ALA A 145 -2.55 -11.06 5.77
N HIS A 146 -1.87 -9.92 5.58
CA HIS A 146 -2.09 -8.71 6.35
C HIS A 146 -3.29 -7.90 5.87
N LEU A 147 -3.37 -7.58 4.57
CA LEU A 147 -4.43 -6.73 4.04
C LEU A 147 -5.73 -7.49 3.76
N GLY A 148 -5.67 -8.79 3.54
CA GLY A 148 -6.75 -9.55 2.92
C GLY A 148 -6.80 -9.32 1.40
N ALA A 149 -7.48 -10.21 0.68
CA ALA A 149 -7.67 -10.07 -0.76
C ALA A 149 -8.51 -8.82 -1.10
N SER A 150 -8.18 -8.17 -2.21
CA SER A 150 -8.90 -7.04 -2.75
C SER A 150 -8.93 -7.05 -4.26
N ALA A 151 -10.14 -7.06 -4.83
CA ALA A 151 -10.34 -6.88 -6.25
C ALA A 151 -10.09 -5.43 -6.73
N ALA A 152 -10.00 -4.46 -5.81
CA ALA A 152 -9.93 -3.04 -6.14
C ALA A 152 -8.54 -2.42 -5.89
N LEU A 153 -7.66 -3.07 -5.13
CA LEU A 153 -6.38 -2.49 -4.72
C LEU A 153 -5.43 -2.37 -5.93
N GLU A 154 -5.11 -1.13 -6.32
CA GLU A 154 -4.31 -0.78 -7.50
C GLU A 154 -2.89 -0.34 -7.13
N VAL A 155 -2.71 0.35 -6.00
CA VAL A 155 -1.43 0.93 -5.60
C VAL A 155 -1.14 0.61 -4.15
N VAL A 156 0.03 0.02 -3.92
CA VAL A 156 0.58 -0.21 -2.59
C VAL A 156 1.96 0.40 -2.51
N ASP A 157 2.11 1.37 -1.62
CA ASP A 157 3.38 2.03 -1.35
C ASP A 157 3.79 1.83 0.11
N LEU A 158 4.83 1.02 0.30
CA LEU A 158 5.43 0.69 1.60
C LEU A 158 6.89 1.16 1.66
N SER A 159 7.20 2.26 0.99
CA SER A 159 8.58 2.75 0.88
C SER A 159 9.13 3.23 2.24
N GLY A 160 10.35 2.83 2.60
CA GLY A 160 11.01 3.29 3.82
C GLY A 160 10.45 2.67 5.10
N CYS A 161 9.85 1.50 5.02
CA CYS A 161 9.21 0.83 6.16
C CYS A 161 10.08 -0.23 6.83
N GLY A 162 11.38 -0.28 6.51
CA GLY A 162 12.33 -1.23 7.09
C GLY A 162 11.99 -2.70 6.81
N LEU A 163 11.26 -2.98 5.73
CA LEU A 163 10.91 -4.34 5.32
C LEU A 163 12.19 -5.13 5.05
N ARG A 164 12.30 -6.33 5.64
CA ARG A 164 13.44 -7.24 5.45
C ARG A 164 13.16 -8.32 4.42
N GLU A 165 11.89 -8.67 4.29
CA GLU A 165 11.36 -9.58 3.29
C GLU A 165 10.22 -8.89 2.58
N ALA A 166 10.04 -9.19 1.29
CA ALA A 166 8.92 -8.70 0.52
C ALA A 166 8.30 -9.86 -0.25
N LEU A 167 7.26 -10.44 0.35
CA LEU A 167 6.38 -11.43 -0.26
C LEU A 167 4.97 -10.82 -0.37
N LEU A 168 4.39 -10.77 -1.57
CA LEU A 168 2.99 -10.35 -1.70
C LEU A 168 2.05 -11.46 -1.24
N ILE A 169 2.44 -12.71 -1.49
CA ILE A 169 1.70 -13.92 -1.09
C ILE A 169 2.68 -14.80 -0.31
N GLY A 170 2.41 -15.09 0.95
CA GLY A 170 3.17 -16.07 1.73
C GLY A 170 2.65 -17.49 1.53
N GLU A 171 3.41 -18.47 2.02
CA GLU A 171 3.10 -19.90 1.90
C GLU A 171 1.77 -20.30 2.56
N GLY A 172 1.29 -19.51 3.52
CA GLY A 172 0.03 -19.75 4.24
C GLY A 172 -1.22 -19.13 3.61
N TRP A 173 -1.12 -18.49 2.44
CA TRP A 173 -2.28 -17.89 1.78
C TRP A 173 -3.25 -18.98 1.28
N ARG A 174 -4.33 -19.19 2.03
CA ARG A 174 -5.40 -20.17 1.74
C ARG A 174 -6.49 -19.66 0.79
N GLY A 175 -6.36 -18.44 0.25
CA GLY A 175 -7.28 -17.98 -0.80
C GLY A 175 -7.23 -18.98 -1.95
N ALA A 176 -8.41 -19.38 -2.45
CA ALA A 176 -8.58 -20.43 -3.46
C ALA A 176 -7.42 -20.36 -4.46
N GLU A 177 -6.62 -21.42 -4.54
CA GLU A 177 -5.26 -21.46 -5.13
C GLU A 177 -5.15 -20.93 -6.58
N ARG A 178 -6.29 -20.61 -7.19
CA ARG A 178 -6.51 -20.13 -8.55
C ARG A 178 -6.68 -18.62 -8.69
N GLU A 179 -7.04 -17.89 -7.64
CA GLU A 179 -7.36 -16.45 -7.75
C GLU A 179 -6.27 -15.56 -7.15
N SER A 180 -5.91 -14.51 -7.89
CA SER A 180 -5.03 -13.46 -7.40
C SER A 180 -5.65 -12.79 -6.17
N PRO A 181 -4.89 -12.56 -5.09
CA PRO A 181 -5.37 -11.74 -3.98
C PRO A 181 -5.53 -10.27 -4.39
N PHE A 182 -4.83 -9.81 -5.44
CA PHE A 182 -4.84 -8.41 -5.88
C PHE A 182 -4.86 -8.32 -7.42
N PRO A 183 -5.96 -8.72 -8.08
CA PRO A 183 -6.04 -8.77 -9.54
C PRO A 183 -5.91 -7.38 -10.20
N ALA A 184 -6.27 -6.32 -9.49
CA ALA A 184 -6.17 -4.94 -9.97
C ALA A 184 -4.84 -4.25 -9.64
N LEU A 185 -3.91 -4.90 -8.93
CA LEU A 185 -2.65 -4.27 -8.50
C LEU A 185 -1.83 -3.84 -9.71
N ARG A 186 -1.45 -2.57 -9.76
CA ARG A 186 -0.69 -1.92 -10.86
C ARG A 186 0.68 -1.45 -10.43
N GLU A 187 0.80 -0.96 -9.20
CA GLU A 187 2.04 -0.41 -8.66
C GLU A 187 2.34 -0.96 -7.28
N LEU A 188 3.56 -1.46 -7.12
CA LEU A 188 4.12 -1.90 -5.85
C LEU A 188 5.42 -1.13 -5.59
N LEU A 189 5.38 -0.21 -4.64
CA LEU A 189 6.49 0.68 -4.31
C LEU A 189 7.08 0.27 -2.96
N LEU A 190 8.31 -0.23 -2.98
CA LEU A 190 9.03 -0.76 -1.83
C LEU A 190 10.41 -0.09 -1.68
N ALA A 191 10.58 1.12 -2.21
CA ALA A 191 11.85 1.83 -2.17
C ALA A 191 12.31 2.12 -0.72
N GLY A 192 13.62 2.17 -0.47
CA GLY A 192 14.21 2.50 0.82
C GLY A 192 13.93 1.48 1.92
N ASN A 193 13.62 0.23 1.57
CA ASN A 193 13.52 -0.88 2.52
C ASN A 193 14.85 -1.63 2.65
N ALA A 194 14.93 -2.56 3.61
CA ALA A 194 16.10 -3.38 3.88
C ALA A 194 15.89 -4.82 3.35
N ILE A 195 15.28 -4.96 2.17
CA ILE A 195 14.90 -6.25 1.60
C ILE A 195 16.20 -7.00 1.24
N GLY A 196 16.45 -8.10 1.95
CA GLY A 196 17.62 -8.96 1.73
C GLY A 196 17.26 -10.23 0.96
N GLY A 197 18.29 -11.01 0.59
CA GLY A 197 18.11 -12.32 -0.02
C GLY A 197 17.42 -12.25 -1.38
N THR A 198 16.37 -13.05 -1.59
CA THR A 198 15.64 -13.12 -2.87
C THR A 198 14.28 -12.42 -2.80
N PHE A 199 14.06 -11.40 -3.64
CA PHE A 199 12.73 -10.82 -3.84
C PHE A 199 11.82 -11.77 -4.66
N ARG A 200 10.60 -12.03 -4.17
CA ARG A 200 9.61 -12.87 -4.83
C ARG A 200 8.20 -12.29 -4.72
N LEU A 201 7.42 -12.41 -5.80
CA LEU A 201 6.00 -12.05 -5.75
C LEU A 201 5.13 -13.13 -5.09
N ALA A 202 5.54 -14.39 -5.21
CA ALA A 202 4.82 -15.57 -4.72
C ALA A 202 5.82 -16.67 -4.33
N PRO A 203 5.43 -17.64 -3.50
CA PRO A 203 6.30 -18.76 -3.15
C PRO A 203 6.50 -19.69 -4.37
N PRO A 204 7.61 -20.45 -4.44
CA PRO A 204 7.89 -21.35 -5.57
C PRO A 204 6.82 -22.45 -5.79
N SER A 205 6.12 -22.83 -4.72
CA SER A 205 5.02 -23.81 -4.76
C SER A 205 3.76 -23.29 -5.46
N ALA A 206 3.67 -21.99 -5.76
CA ALA A 206 2.57 -21.40 -6.48
C ALA A 206 2.65 -21.71 -7.99
N VAL A 207 2.16 -22.89 -8.40
CA VAL A 207 2.21 -23.41 -9.78
C VAL A 207 1.41 -22.57 -10.81
N SER A 208 0.60 -21.61 -10.37
CA SER A 208 -0.30 -20.84 -11.26
C SER A 208 0.43 -19.72 -12.03
N GLN A 209 0.22 -19.71 -13.35
CA GLN A 209 0.62 -18.63 -14.25
C GLN A 209 -0.25 -17.40 -14.00
N GLN A 210 0.35 -16.21 -13.94
CA GLN A 210 -0.34 -14.91 -13.90
C GLN A 210 -1.15 -14.59 -12.63
N ARG A 211 -0.46 -14.44 -11.49
CA ARG A 211 -1.07 -13.98 -10.23
C ARG A 211 -1.30 -12.48 -10.13
N PHE A 212 -0.67 -11.65 -10.96
CA PHE A 212 -0.80 -10.20 -10.90
C PHE A 212 -1.01 -9.64 -12.31
N PRO A 213 -2.19 -9.88 -12.90
CA PRO A 213 -2.45 -9.59 -14.31
C PRO A 213 -2.45 -8.11 -14.67
N GLN A 214 -2.42 -7.19 -13.70
CA GLN A 214 -2.40 -5.75 -13.97
C GLN A 214 -1.12 -5.07 -13.47
N LEU A 215 -0.18 -5.82 -12.87
CA LEU A 215 1.00 -5.25 -12.23
C LEU A 215 1.97 -4.77 -13.31
N LYS A 216 2.22 -3.46 -13.31
CA LYS A 216 3.04 -2.77 -14.31
C LYS A 216 4.37 -2.32 -13.74
N ARG A 217 4.37 -1.89 -12.48
CA ARG A 217 5.51 -1.23 -11.85
C ARG A 217 5.85 -1.83 -10.50
N ILE A 218 7.12 -2.19 -10.34
CA ILE A 218 7.71 -2.57 -9.06
C ILE A 218 8.93 -1.68 -8.81
N VAL A 219 9.01 -1.06 -7.64
CA VAL A 219 10.17 -0.27 -7.23
C VAL A 219 10.79 -0.88 -5.98
N LEU A 220 12.03 -1.36 -6.08
CA LEU A 220 12.81 -1.94 -4.99
C LEU A 220 14.03 -1.11 -4.63
N ASP A 221 14.20 0.08 -5.22
CA ASP A 221 15.34 0.97 -5.01
C ASP A 221 15.74 1.07 -3.55
N ALA A 222 16.99 0.78 -3.21
CA ALA A 222 17.44 0.87 -1.83
C ALA A 222 18.93 1.24 -1.80
N PRO A 223 19.29 2.40 -1.23
CA PRO A 223 20.69 2.74 -1.06
C PRO A 223 21.31 1.75 -0.08
N GLU A 224 22.40 1.11 -0.49
CA GLU A 224 23.26 0.26 0.36
C GLU A 224 22.63 -1.06 0.86
N ALA A 225 21.43 -1.42 0.39
CA ALA A 225 20.80 -2.69 0.75
C ALA A 225 21.28 -3.84 -0.15
N VAL A 226 21.48 -5.02 0.45
CA VAL A 226 21.99 -6.22 -0.23
C VAL A 226 20.81 -7.11 -0.65
N LEU A 227 20.06 -6.65 -1.66
CA LEU A 227 19.20 -7.55 -2.41
C LEU A 227 20.11 -8.51 -3.17
N GLU A 228 20.10 -9.80 -2.83
CA GLU A 228 21.02 -10.77 -3.45
C GLU A 228 20.52 -11.22 -4.82
N ARG A 229 19.19 -11.34 -4.96
CA ARG A 229 18.55 -11.84 -6.18
C ARG A 229 17.12 -11.33 -6.34
N VAL A 230 16.70 -11.15 -7.59
CA VAL A 230 15.29 -11.06 -7.95
C VAL A 230 14.89 -12.37 -8.62
N ASP A 231 13.78 -12.98 -8.19
CA ASP A 231 13.29 -14.20 -8.81
C ASP A 231 12.71 -13.91 -10.22
N PRO A 232 13.23 -14.53 -11.29
CA PRO A 232 12.73 -14.32 -12.64
C PRO A 232 11.24 -14.63 -12.82
N ASP A 233 10.65 -15.44 -11.95
CA ASP A 233 9.21 -15.71 -11.97
C ASP A 233 8.35 -14.46 -11.72
N VAL A 234 8.94 -13.32 -11.32
CA VAL A 234 8.30 -12.00 -11.36
C VAL A 234 7.62 -11.73 -12.72
N TYR A 235 8.26 -12.08 -13.84
CA TYR A 235 7.73 -11.87 -15.19
C TYR A 235 6.62 -12.86 -15.57
N ARG A 236 6.60 -14.04 -14.93
CA ARG A 236 5.51 -15.02 -15.09
C ARG A 236 4.29 -14.65 -14.24
N CYS A 237 4.52 -14.12 -13.05
CA CYS A 237 3.46 -13.69 -12.14
C CYS A 237 2.81 -12.38 -12.60
N ALA A 238 3.61 -11.43 -13.12
CA ALA A 238 3.17 -10.12 -13.56
C ALA A 238 3.46 -9.93 -15.06
N THR A 239 2.62 -10.53 -15.90
CA THR A 239 2.85 -10.56 -17.36
C THR A 239 2.90 -9.16 -17.98
N HIS A 240 2.21 -8.18 -17.40
CA HIS A 240 2.19 -6.79 -17.90
C HIS A 240 3.22 -5.87 -17.24
N ILE A 241 4.20 -6.42 -16.51
CA ILE A 241 5.26 -5.62 -15.90
C ILE A 241 6.05 -4.90 -16.99
N ASN A 242 6.25 -3.59 -16.85
CA ASN A 242 7.03 -2.79 -17.80
C ASN A 242 8.06 -1.89 -17.11
N SER A 243 8.06 -1.88 -15.77
CA SER A 243 8.99 -1.14 -14.95
C SER A 243 9.35 -1.98 -13.72
N LEU A 244 10.63 -2.35 -13.61
CA LEU A 244 11.24 -2.91 -12.41
C LEU A 244 12.44 -2.02 -12.08
N SER A 245 12.42 -1.42 -10.90
CA SER A 245 13.43 -0.46 -10.46
C SER A 245 14.27 -1.04 -9.34
N LEU A 246 15.59 -1.10 -9.55
CA LEU A 246 16.58 -1.64 -8.62
C LEU A 246 17.68 -0.61 -8.31
N LYS A 247 17.37 0.69 -8.45
CA LYS A 247 18.37 1.77 -8.35
C LYS A 247 19.00 1.79 -6.97
N GLY A 248 20.32 1.93 -6.94
CA GLY A 248 21.07 2.18 -5.70
C GLY A 248 21.51 0.92 -4.94
N HIS A 249 21.16 -0.27 -5.44
CA HIS A 249 21.75 -1.51 -4.95
C HIS A 249 23.23 -1.60 -5.36
N THR A 250 24.09 -2.08 -4.47
CA THR A 250 25.54 -2.20 -4.75
C THR A 250 25.86 -3.20 -5.87
N ASN A 251 24.96 -4.15 -6.10
CA ASN A 251 25.04 -5.19 -7.13
C ASN A 251 23.96 -5.00 -8.22
N GLU A 252 23.46 -3.79 -8.44
CA GLU A 252 22.41 -3.47 -9.42
C GLU A 252 22.66 -4.15 -10.79
N GLY A 253 23.83 -3.92 -11.40
CA GLY A 253 24.18 -4.55 -12.68
C GLY A 253 24.17 -6.07 -12.67
N ALA A 254 24.66 -6.71 -11.59
CA ALA A 254 24.67 -8.17 -11.48
C ALA A 254 23.26 -8.75 -11.32
N LEU A 255 22.38 -8.07 -10.58
CA LEU A 255 20.97 -8.46 -10.45
C LEU A 255 20.27 -8.46 -11.80
N LEU A 256 20.55 -7.46 -12.62
CA LEU A 256 19.85 -7.28 -13.88
C LEU A 256 20.39 -8.17 -14.99
N ASP A 257 21.71 -8.38 -15.03
CA ASP A 257 22.30 -9.39 -15.90
C ASP A 257 21.78 -10.80 -15.57
N ALA A 258 21.63 -11.12 -14.28
CA ALA A 258 21.02 -12.39 -13.86
C ALA A 258 19.56 -12.54 -14.34
N LEU A 259 18.76 -11.47 -14.27
CA LEU A 259 17.40 -11.46 -14.81
C LEU A 259 17.40 -11.64 -16.32
N ARG A 260 18.25 -10.92 -17.06
CA ARG A 260 18.37 -10.97 -18.52
C ARG A 260 18.77 -12.35 -19.05
N LEU A 261 19.65 -13.03 -18.34
CA LEU A 261 20.11 -14.37 -18.71
C LEU A 261 19.05 -15.44 -18.48
N SER A 262 18.03 -15.17 -17.67
CA SER A 262 16.97 -16.13 -17.36
C SER A 262 16.07 -16.44 -18.55
N ASP A 263 15.67 -17.71 -18.67
CA ASP A 263 14.73 -18.14 -19.71
C ASP A 263 13.35 -17.50 -19.55
N THR A 264 12.92 -17.25 -18.31
CA THR A 264 11.63 -16.60 -18.01
C THR A 264 11.61 -15.17 -18.59
N TYR A 265 12.67 -14.39 -18.39
CA TYR A 265 12.77 -13.05 -18.96
C TYR A 265 12.85 -13.09 -20.49
N LYS A 266 13.68 -13.97 -21.06
CA LYS A 266 13.82 -14.10 -22.53
C LYS A 266 12.49 -14.42 -23.20
N ARG A 267 11.69 -15.33 -22.64
CA ARG A 267 10.34 -15.63 -23.13
C ARG A 267 9.41 -14.43 -23.01
N TRP A 268 9.40 -13.79 -21.84
CA TRP A 268 8.60 -12.58 -21.61
C TRP A 268 8.94 -11.46 -22.62
N GLN A 269 10.22 -11.28 -22.94
CA GLN A 269 10.70 -10.29 -23.90
C GLN A 269 10.20 -10.57 -25.33
N ILE A 270 10.16 -11.84 -25.74
CA ILE A 270 9.60 -12.26 -27.04
C ILE A 270 8.10 -11.92 -27.08
N ASP A 271 7.36 -12.25 -26.03
CA ASP A 271 5.92 -11.99 -25.93
C ASP A 271 5.57 -10.49 -25.89
N HIS A 272 6.52 -9.65 -25.45
CA HIS A 272 6.33 -8.21 -25.26
C HIS A 272 7.25 -7.34 -26.14
N ALA A 273 7.70 -7.88 -27.28
CA ALA A 273 8.65 -7.23 -28.17
C ALA A 273 8.24 -5.79 -28.56
N GLU A 274 6.96 -5.53 -28.79
CA GLU A 274 6.47 -4.18 -29.11
C GLU A 274 6.66 -3.16 -27.98
N VAL A 275 6.49 -3.58 -26.72
CA VAL A 275 6.66 -2.70 -25.56
C VAL A 275 8.13 -2.38 -25.40
N VAL A 276 8.99 -3.40 -25.50
CA VAL A 276 10.44 -3.29 -25.43
C VAL A 276 10.97 -2.37 -26.54
N ASN A 277 10.53 -2.59 -27.78
CA ASN A 277 10.95 -1.80 -28.94
C ASN A 277 10.48 -0.33 -28.84
N ARG A 278 9.25 -0.09 -28.37
CA ARG A 278 8.75 1.28 -28.14
C ARG A 278 9.54 2.03 -27.08
N GLN A 279 9.94 1.34 -26.01
CA GLN A 279 10.78 1.96 -24.97
C GLN A 279 12.18 2.28 -25.52
N ALA A 280 12.79 1.37 -26.29
CA ALA A 280 14.11 1.58 -26.91
C ALA A 280 14.13 2.75 -27.92
N ALA A 281 13.06 2.93 -28.70
CA ALA A 281 12.97 3.99 -29.72
C ALA A 281 12.74 5.40 -29.15
N GLY A 282 12.29 5.51 -27.89
CA GLY A 282 11.83 6.78 -27.31
C GLY A 282 12.94 7.75 -26.88
N GLY A 283 14.23 7.40 -27.01
CA GLY A 283 15.37 8.24 -26.58
C GLY A 283 15.40 8.57 -25.08
N ARG A 284 14.39 8.12 -24.32
CA ARG A 284 14.51 7.89 -22.90
C ARG A 284 15.45 6.70 -22.79
N ASP A 285 16.46 6.81 -21.93
CA ASP A 285 17.07 5.61 -21.38
C ASP A 285 15.91 4.68 -21.04
N VAL A 286 15.95 3.49 -21.60
CA VAL A 286 14.98 2.46 -21.27
C VAL A 286 14.94 2.43 -19.75
N GLU A 287 13.80 2.72 -19.13
CA GLU A 287 13.51 2.17 -17.82
C GLU A 287 12.65 0.93 -18.16
N LEU A 288 13.07 -0.34 -18.27
CA LEU A 288 14.23 -1.12 -17.82
C LEU A 288 15.36 -0.31 -17.18
N ILE A 289 15.31 -0.06 -15.88
CA ILE A 289 16.60 0.03 -15.18
C ILE A 289 17.40 -1.20 -15.63
N PRO A 290 18.54 -0.97 -16.31
CA PRO A 290 19.28 -2.00 -17.00
C PRO A 290 20.04 -2.87 -16.04
#